data_AF-A0A453HM64-F1
#
_entry.id   AF-A0A453HM64-F1
#
_cell.length_a   1.000
_cell.length_b   1.000
_cell.length_c   1.000
_cell.angle_alpha   90.00
_cell.angle_beta   90.00
_cell.angle_gamma   90.00
#
_symmetry.space_group_name_H-M   'P 1'
#
loop_
_entity.id
_entity.type
_entity.pdbx_description
1 polymer ?
#
loop_
_entity_poly.entity_id
_entity_poly.type
_entity_poly.pdbx_seq_one_letter_code
_entity_poly.pdbx_strand_id
1 'polypeptide(L)' 'AGKQSRLEKFEIPARIKLIPEPWTPESGLVTAALKLKREVIKKGYQDDLAKLYR' A
#
# COMPACT_ATOMS: atom_id res chain seq x y z
N ALA A 1 -9.16 7.88 -12.50
CA ALA A 1 -9.31 7.58 -11.06
C ALA A 1 -9.19 8.84 -10.20
N GLY A 2 -8.03 9.23 -9.64
CA GLY A 2 -7.96 10.33 -8.64
C GLY A 2 -8.48 11.70 -9.09
N LYS A 3 -8.05 12.19 -10.27
CA LYS A 3 -8.53 13.47 -10.83
C LYS A 3 -10.04 13.47 -11.14
N GLN A 4 -10.57 12.34 -11.57
CA GLN A 4 -12.00 12.17 -11.85
C GLN A 4 -12.82 12.12 -10.56
N SER A 5 -12.21 11.63 -9.47
CA SER A 5 -12.80 11.58 -8.13
C SER A 5 -12.67 12.90 -7.35
N ARG A 6 -12.22 13.99 -7.99
CA ARG A 6 -12.05 15.33 -7.37
C ARG A 6 -11.14 15.34 -6.14
N LEU A 7 -10.13 14.47 -6.13
CA LEU A 7 -9.10 14.45 -5.08
C LEU A 7 -8.09 15.58 -5.27
N GLU A 8 -7.63 16.13 -4.15
CA GLU A 8 -6.52 17.09 -4.13
C GLU A 8 -5.21 16.42 -4.53
N LYS A 9 -4.26 17.22 -5.03
CA LYS A 9 -2.99 16.69 -5.57
C LYS A 9 -2.21 15.86 -4.55
N PHE A 10 -2.27 16.22 -3.27
CA PHE A 10 -1.57 15.52 -2.19
C PHE A 10 -2.24 14.22 -1.74
N GLU A 11 -3.50 13.98 -2.14
CA GLU A 11 -4.23 12.73 -1.85
C GLU A 11 -3.93 11.63 -2.88
N ILE A 12 -3.25 11.98 -3.99
CA ILE A 12 -2.93 11.06 -5.08
C ILE A 12 -1.48 10.55 -4.89
N PRO A 13 -1.25 9.23 -4.79
CA PRO A 13 0.10 8.69 -4.67
C PRO A 13 0.98 9.09 -5.86
N ALA A 14 2.16 9.66 -5.58
CA ALA A 14 3.09 10.11 -6.61
C ALA A 14 3.95 8.99 -7.23
N ARG A 15 4.24 7.95 -6.45
CA ARG A 15 5.02 6.77 -6.88
C ARG A 15 4.33 5.50 -6.39
N ILE A 16 4.29 4.47 -7.23
CA ILE A 16 3.64 3.18 -6.95
C ILE A 16 4.60 2.07 -7.36
N LYS A 17 4.76 1.05 -6.49
CA LYS A 17 5.48 -0.18 -6.79
C LYS A 17 4.46 -1.32 -6.92
N LEU A 18 4.55 -2.09 -8.00
CA LEU A 18 3.78 -3.32 -8.16
C LEU A 18 4.56 -4.48 -7.52
N ILE A 19 3.85 -5.32 -6.78
CA ILE A 19 4.37 -6.52 -6.12
C ILE A 19 3.56 -7.73 -6.61
N PRO A 20 4.22 -8.83 -7.00
CA PRO A 20 3.51 -10.03 -7.44
C PRO A 20 2.93 -10.83 -6.27
N GLU A 21 3.43 -10.62 -5.03
CA GLU A 21 2.96 -11.34 -3.85
C GLU A 21 1.56 -10.86 -3.41
N PRO A 22 0.55 -11.75 -3.37
CA PRO A 22 -0.80 -11.37 -2.96
C PRO A 22 -0.89 -11.14 -1.45
N TRP A 23 -1.75 -10.22 -1.05
CA TRP A 23 -2.06 -9.97 0.37
C TRP A 23 -3.20 -10.88 0.81
N THR A 24 -2.86 -11.95 1.51
CA THR A 24 -3.84 -12.94 2.00
C THR A 24 -3.92 -12.94 3.53
N PRO A 25 -5.02 -13.42 4.15
CA PRO A 25 -5.11 -13.54 5.59
C PRO A 25 -3.97 -14.41 6.18
N GLU A 26 -3.54 -15.44 5.47
CA GLU A 26 -2.48 -16.38 5.85
C GLU A 26 -1.09 -15.70 5.85
N SER A 27 -0.86 -14.77 4.92
CA SER A 27 0.35 -13.91 4.93
C SER A 27 0.41 -12.98 6.14
N GLY A 28 -0.71 -12.82 6.85
CA GLY A 28 -0.81 -11.92 8.00
C GLY A 28 -0.86 -10.44 7.64
N LEU A 29 -0.87 -10.06 6.35
CA LEU A 29 -0.93 -8.66 5.90
C LEU A 29 -2.35 -8.06 5.98
N VAL A 30 -3.36 -8.91 5.94
CA VAL A 30 -4.78 -8.52 6.01
C VAL A 30 -5.53 -9.33 7.06
N THR A 31 -6.71 -8.87 7.45
CA THR A 31 -7.63 -9.65 8.29
C THR A 31 -8.35 -10.71 7.46
N ALA A 32 -9.06 -11.63 8.10
CA ALA A 32 -9.92 -12.60 7.42
C ALA A 32 -11.00 -11.93 6.53
N ALA A 33 -11.38 -10.69 6.84
CA ALA A 33 -12.28 -9.87 6.04
C ALA A 33 -11.54 -8.95 5.04
N LEU A 34 -10.27 -9.25 4.73
CA LEU A 34 -9.41 -8.49 3.81
C LEU A 34 -9.20 -7.01 4.17
N LYS A 35 -9.36 -6.65 5.46
CA LYS A 35 -8.98 -5.32 5.94
C LYS A 35 -7.47 -5.23 6.13
N LEU A 36 -6.87 -4.11 5.75
CA LEU A 36 -5.42 -3.91 5.85
C LEU A 36 -4.94 -3.86 7.30
N LYS A 37 -3.92 -4.66 7.64
CA LYS A 37 -3.17 -4.49 8.90
C LYS A 37 -2.03 -3.50 8.69
N ARG A 38 -2.35 -2.21 8.80
CA ARG A 38 -1.46 -1.09 8.43
C ARG A 38 -0.06 -1.17 9.03
N GLU A 39 0.07 -1.47 10.33
CA GLU A 39 1.38 -1.55 10.99
C GLU A 39 2.25 -2.69 10.45
N VAL A 40 1.66 -3.86 10.18
CA VAL A 40 2.37 -5.02 9.62
C VAL A 40 2.84 -4.72 8.19
N ILE A 41 1.96 -4.17 7.36
CA ILE A 41 2.28 -3.77 5.99
C ILE A 41 3.39 -2.71 6.00
N LYS A 42 3.24 -1.65 6.81
CA LYS A 42 4.24 -0.58 6.92
C LYS A 42 5.61 -1.14 7.28
N LYS A 43 5.69 -2.05 8.27
CA LYS A 43 6.95 -2.68 8.68
C LYS A 43 7.52 -3.58 7.58
N GLY A 44 6.69 -4.37 6.90
CA GLY A 44 7.12 -5.29 5.85
C GLY A 44 7.66 -4.59 4.60
N TYR A 45 7.13 -3.42 4.25
CA TYR A 45 7.49 -2.70 3.01
C TYR A 45 8.26 -1.39 3.27
N GLN A 46 8.74 -1.15 4.49
CA GLN A 46 9.45 0.11 4.83
C GLN A 46 10.68 0.36 3.93
N ASP A 47 11.45 -0.69 3.64
CA ASP A 47 12.67 -0.58 2.83
C ASP A 47 12.34 -0.32 1.36
N ASP A 48 11.25 -0.91 0.87
CA ASP A 48 10.73 -0.67 -0.47
C ASP A 48 10.20 0.75 -0.63
N LEU A 49 9.46 1.26 0.38
CA LEU A 49 9.00 2.65 0.40
C LEU A 49 10.18 3.62 0.45
N ALA A 50 11.20 3.33 1.27
CA ALA A 50 12.40 4.15 1.34
C ALA A 50 13.14 4.18 0.00
N LYS A 51 13.29 3.04 -0.69
CA LYS A 51 13.88 2.99 -2.04
C LYS A 51 13.02 3.71 -3.08
N LEU A 52 11.69 3.62 -2.96
CA LEU A 52 10.76 4.23 -3.90
C LEU A 52 10.81 5.76 -3.85
N TYR A 53 11.08 6.36 -2.70
CA TYR A 53 11.11 7.83 -2.49
C TYR A 53 12.50 8.44 -2.35
N ARG A 54 13.56 7.63 -2.43
CA ARG A 54 14.91 8.16 -2.65
C ARG A 54 15.02 8.91 -3.98
#